data_AF-A0A1Y4W8G0-F1
#
_entry.id   AF-A0A1Y4W8G0-F1
#
_cell.length_a   1.000
_cell.length_b   1.000
_cell.length_c   1.000
_cell.angle_alpha   90.00
_cell.angle_beta   90.00
_cell.angle_gamma   90.00
#
_symmetry.space_group_name_H-M   'P 1'
#
loop_
_entity.id
_entity.type
_entity.pdbx_description
1 polymer ?
#
loop_
_entity_poly.entity_id
_entity_poly.type
_entity_poly.pdbx_seq_one_letter_code
_entity_poly.pdbx_strand_id
1 'polypeptide(L)'
;AMGEGGPDVSRCLSELTQKKGALTGEEAARLKAHPLIWGCDFCQRACPFNADPALSPLPEFSTDLVDSLENADLEGLTNRTFREKYGGRAFAWRGPGPLRRNLELKRE
;
A
#
# COMPACT_ATOMS: atom_id res chain seq x y z
N ALA A 1 8.18 -13.07 -5.77
CA ALA A 1 6.72 -13.20 -5.87
C ALA A 1 6.32 -13.72 -7.25
N MET A 2 6.84 -13.15 -8.34
CA MET A 2 6.61 -13.67 -9.69
C MET A 2 7.50 -14.90 -9.97
N GLY A 3 6.94 -15.93 -10.60
CA GLY A 3 7.65 -17.12 -11.09
C GLY A 3 6.92 -17.76 -12.27
N GLU A 4 7.43 -18.88 -12.79
CA GLU A 4 6.90 -19.54 -13.99
C GLU A 4 5.44 -20.02 -13.83
N GLY A 5 5.03 -20.38 -12.60
CA GLY A 5 3.66 -20.76 -12.27
C GLY A 5 2.72 -19.58 -11.97
N GLY A 6 3.16 -18.34 -12.20
CA GLY A 6 2.41 -17.13 -11.84
C GLY A 6 2.82 -16.54 -10.49
N PRO A 7 2.01 -15.62 -9.92
CA PRO A 7 2.34 -14.94 -8.68
C PRO A 7 2.11 -15.84 -7.46
N ASP A 8 3.13 -16.00 -6.63
CA ASP A 8 3.00 -16.50 -5.27
C ASP A 8 2.57 -15.36 -4.34
N VAL A 9 1.28 -15.37 -3.98
CA VAL A 9 0.63 -14.34 -3.14
C VAL A 9 1.26 -14.26 -1.75
N SER A 10 1.72 -15.38 -1.19
CA SER A 10 2.34 -15.40 0.15
C SER A 10 3.66 -14.60 0.21
N ARG A 11 4.30 -14.40 -0.95
CA ARG A 11 5.54 -13.64 -1.11
C ARG A 11 5.32 -12.25 -1.70
N CYS A 12 4.07 -11.88 -2.01
CA CYS A 12 3.72 -10.61 -2.63
C CYS A 12 3.83 -9.45 -1.63
N LEU A 13 4.55 -8.39 -2.00
CA LEU A 13 4.68 -7.19 -1.15
C LEU A 13 3.35 -6.43 -1.04
N SER A 14 2.52 -6.43 -2.10
CA SER A 14 1.18 -5.84 -2.05
C SER A 14 0.29 -6.53 -1.01
N GLU A 15 0.28 -7.86 -0.97
CA GLU A 15 -0.45 -8.63 0.06
C GLU A 15 0.12 -8.36 1.45
N LEU A 16 1.45 -8.37 1.59
CA LEU A 16 2.14 -8.12 2.85
C LEU A 16 1.73 -6.77 3.47
N THR A 17 1.67 -5.70 2.67
CA THR A 17 1.26 -4.38 3.17
C THR A 17 -0.20 -4.37 3.69
N GLN A 18 -1.06 -5.24 3.18
CA GLN A 18 -2.49 -5.29 3.53
C GLN A 18 -2.82 -6.29 4.64
N LYS A 19 -1.88 -7.19 4.97
CA LYS A 19 -2.02 -8.21 6.02
C LYS A 19 -2.42 -7.56 7.34
N LYS A 20 -3.41 -8.12 8.03
CA LYS A 20 -3.83 -7.69 9.38
C LYS A 20 -2.98 -8.35 10.47
N GLY A 21 -2.89 -7.69 11.62
CA GLY A 21 -2.19 -8.21 12.79
C GLY A 21 -0.68 -8.01 12.72
N ALA A 22 0.04 -8.73 13.58
CA ALA A 22 1.49 -8.69 13.64
C ALA A 22 2.12 -9.34 12.40
N LEU A 23 3.26 -8.81 11.98
CA LEU A 23 4.12 -9.41 10.97
C LEU A 23 5.18 -10.27 11.65
N THR A 24 5.64 -11.33 10.98
CA THR A 24 6.86 -12.02 11.40
C THR A 24 8.07 -11.11 11.24
N GLY A 25 9.20 -11.43 11.89
CA GLY A 25 10.43 -10.63 11.74
C GLY A 25 10.91 -10.54 10.29
N GLU A 26 10.77 -11.63 9.52
CA GLU A 26 11.11 -11.65 8.10
C GLU A 26 10.17 -10.79 7.26
N GLU A 27 8.86 -10.85 7.53
CA GLU A 27 7.86 -10.02 6.88
C GLU A 27 8.08 -8.53 7.18
N ALA A 28 8.39 -8.18 8.42
CA ALA A 28 8.70 -6.82 8.82
C ALA A 28 9.96 -6.30 8.11
N ALA A 29 11.02 -7.11 8.02
CA ALA A 29 12.24 -6.76 7.30
C ALA A 29 11.99 -6.51 5.80
N ARG A 30 11.18 -7.38 5.15
CA ARG A 30 10.77 -7.19 3.75
C ARG A 30 9.95 -5.92 3.56
N LEU A 31 9.02 -5.64 4.46
CA LEU A 31 8.22 -4.41 4.42
C LEU A 31 9.11 -3.18 4.63
N LYS A 32 10.05 -3.21 5.56
CA LYS A 32 11.01 -2.14 5.84
C LYS A 32 11.88 -1.80 4.62
N ALA A 33 12.28 -2.81 3.83
CA ALA A 33 12.98 -2.60 2.58
C ALA A 33 12.09 -2.09 1.40
N HIS A 34 10.78 -2.34 1.44
CA HIS A 34 9.84 -1.99 0.36
C HIS A 34 9.35 -0.53 0.46
N PRO A 35 9.45 0.34 -0.55
CA PRO A 35 9.20 1.79 -0.39
C PRO A 35 7.77 2.20 -0.01
N LEU A 36 6.75 1.36 -0.21
CA LEU A 36 5.35 1.74 -0.01
C LEU A 36 4.79 1.15 1.29
N ILE A 37 3.87 1.91 1.91
CA ILE A 37 3.08 1.44 3.06
C ILE A 37 1.80 0.72 2.65
N TRP A 38 1.42 0.76 1.37
CA TRP A 38 0.24 0.11 0.83
C TRP A 38 0.47 -0.23 -0.64
N GLY A 39 0.23 -1.48 -1.03
CA GLY A 39 0.42 -1.94 -2.40
C GLY A 39 1.89 -2.15 -2.80
N CYS A 40 2.09 -2.47 -4.08
CA CYS A 40 3.40 -2.62 -4.72
C CYS A 40 3.26 -2.59 -6.24
N ASP A 41 4.08 -1.79 -6.91
CA ASP A 41 4.05 -1.63 -8.37
C ASP A 41 5.29 -2.20 -9.07
N PHE A 42 6.17 -2.92 -8.38
CA PHE A 42 7.45 -3.36 -8.96
C PHE A 42 7.30 -4.23 -10.21
N CYS A 43 6.32 -5.13 -10.24
CA CYS A 43 6.06 -5.93 -11.44
C CYS A 43 5.56 -5.08 -12.61
N GLN A 44 4.80 -4.02 -12.35
CA GLN A 44 4.34 -3.10 -13.39
C GLN A 44 5.46 -2.20 -13.89
N ARG A 45 6.29 -1.65 -12.98
CA ARG A 45 7.41 -0.75 -13.32
C ARG A 45 8.52 -1.45 -14.10
N ALA A 46 8.74 -2.74 -13.86
CA ALA A 46 9.71 -3.53 -14.62
C ALA A 46 9.18 -3.99 -16.00
N CYS A 47 7.88 -3.84 -16.26
CA CYS A 47 7.27 -4.30 -17.50
C CYS A 47 7.57 -3.31 -18.65
N PRO A 48 8.15 -3.74 -19.78
CA PRO A 48 8.48 -2.83 -20.90
C PRO A 48 7.23 -2.21 -21.54
N PHE A 49 6.08 -2.88 -21.47
CA PHE A 49 4.82 -2.34 -21.99
C PHE A 49 4.30 -1.14 -21.17
N ASN A 50 4.83 -0.91 -19.97
CA ASN A 50 4.48 0.22 -19.11
C ASN A 50 5.61 1.27 -19.04
N ALA A 51 6.56 1.26 -19.98
CA ALA A 51 7.67 2.21 -19.97
C ALA A 51 7.21 3.67 -20.17
N ASP A 52 6.15 3.89 -20.94
CA ASP A 52 5.55 5.21 -21.19
C ASP A 52 4.02 5.08 -21.36
N PRO A 53 3.27 4.88 -20.25
CA PRO A 53 1.84 4.66 -20.31
C PRO A 53 1.11 5.99 -20.56
N ALA A 54 0.10 5.96 -21.42
CA ALA A 54 -0.82 7.09 -21.57
C ALA A 54 -1.55 7.38 -20.24
N LEU A 55 -1.65 8.66 -19.88
CA LEU A 55 -2.43 9.07 -18.73
C LEU A 55 -3.93 8.84 -18.97
N SER A 56 -4.64 8.48 -17.91
CA SER A 56 -6.10 8.31 -17.98
C SER A 56 -6.77 9.65 -18.30
N PRO A 57 -7.74 9.70 -19.24
CA PRO A 57 -8.48 10.93 -19.54
C PRO A 57 -9.53 11.25 -18.46
N LEU A 58 -9.74 10.35 -17.51
CA LEU A 58 -10.72 10.50 -16.44
C LEU A 58 -10.16 11.39 -15.31
N PRO A 59 -10.81 12.52 -14.98
CA PRO A 59 -10.32 13.46 -13.97
C PRO A 59 -10.07 12.83 -12.59
N GLU A 60 -10.83 11.81 -12.22
CA GLU A 60 -10.75 11.11 -10.93
C GLU A 60 -9.38 10.41 -10.71
N PHE A 61 -8.61 10.19 -11.77
CA PHE A 61 -7.25 9.64 -11.69
C PHE A 61 -6.15 10.70 -11.62
N SER A 62 -6.51 11.99 -11.64
CA SER A 62 -5.55 13.11 -11.64
C SER A 62 -5.88 14.21 -10.62
N THR A 63 -7.05 14.13 -9.98
CA THR A 63 -7.55 15.14 -9.04
C THR A 63 -7.80 14.55 -7.66
N ASP A 64 -7.67 15.37 -6.62
CA ASP A 64 -7.88 14.98 -5.22
C ASP A 64 -7.08 13.71 -4.84
N LEU A 65 -5.85 13.58 -5.33
CA LEU A 65 -5.02 12.40 -5.07
C LEU A 65 -4.53 12.38 -3.62
N VAL A 66 -4.53 11.18 -3.03
CA VAL A 66 -3.84 10.88 -1.78
C VAL A 66 -2.80 9.83 -2.10
N ASP A 67 -1.62 10.29 -2.49
CA ASP A 67 -0.49 9.47 -2.92
C ASP A 67 0.54 9.22 -1.80
N SER A 68 0.41 9.94 -0.69
CA SER A 68 1.24 9.81 0.50
C SER A 68 0.40 9.96 1.77
N LEU A 69 0.85 9.30 2.82
CA LEU A 69 0.30 9.41 4.17
C LEU A 69 1.48 9.37 5.14
N GLU A 70 1.37 10.15 6.21
CA GLU A 70 2.29 10.14 7.34
C GLU A 70 1.58 9.68 8.61
N ASN A 71 2.34 9.50 9.70
CA ASN A 71 1.75 9.11 10.98
C ASN A 71 0.74 10.14 11.50
N ALA A 72 1.02 11.44 11.31
CA ALA A 72 0.13 12.52 11.70
C ALA A 72 -1.25 12.44 11.00
N ASP A 73 -1.29 11.94 9.77
CA ASP A 73 -2.55 11.78 9.02
C ASP A 73 -3.51 10.76 9.62
N LEU A 74 -2.95 9.82 10.39
CA LEU A 74 -3.66 8.70 11.00
C LEU A 74 -3.75 8.83 12.53
N GLU A 75 -3.06 9.79 13.13
CA GLU A 75 -3.03 9.99 14.58
C GLU A 75 -4.43 10.30 15.12
N GLY A 76 -4.78 9.71 16.25
CA GLY A 76 -6.10 9.90 16.90
C GLY A 76 -7.31 9.34 16.13
N LEU A 77 -7.17 8.86 14.90
CA LEU A 77 -8.31 8.35 14.14
C LEU A 77 -8.86 7.05 14.75
N THR A 78 -10.16 6.99 14.95
CA THR A 78 -10.88 5.73 15.22
C THR A 78 -11.18 5.04 13.90
N ASN A 79 -11.63 3.78 13.93
CA ASN A 79 -12.13 3.12 12.71
C ASN A 79 -13.28 3.89 12.05
N ARG A 80 -14.11 4.59 12.85
CA ARG A 80 -15.21 5.42 12.35
C ARG A 80 -14.69 6.65 11.63
N THR A 81 -13.87 7.46 12.31
CA THR A 81 -13.36 8.72 11.74
C THR A 81 -12.37 8.49 10.59
N PHE A 82 -11.63 7.37 10.60
CA PHE A 82 -10.84 6.94 9.45
C PHE A 82 -11.71 6.64 8.22
N ARG A 83 -12.86 5.97 8.39
CA ARG A 83 -13.79 5.70 7.30
C ARG A 83 -14.48 6.97 6.80
N GLU A 84 -14.80 7.90 7.70
CA GLU A 84 -15.35 9.21 7.31
C GLU A 84 -14.35 10.00 6.46
N LYS A 85 -13.05 9.99 6.83
CA LYS A 85 -12.00 10.73 6.11
C LYS A 85 -11.54 10.04 4.82
N TYR A 86 -11.32 8.72 4.86
CA TYR A 86 -10.66 7.98 3.78
C TYR A 86 -11.53 6.88 3.14
N GLY A 87 -12.80 6.74 3.52
CA GLY A 87 -13.65 5.62 3.10
C GLY A 87 -13.84 5.49 1.58
N GLY A 88 -13.70 6.59 0.82
CA GLY A 88 -13.71 6.59 -0.65
C GLY A 88 -12.39 6.15 -1.29
N ARG A 89 -11.33 5.91 -0.51
CA ARG A 89 -10.01 5.52 -1.00
C ARG A 89 -9.86 4.01 -0.99
N ALA A 90 -9.24 3.45 -2.02
CA ALA A 90 -9.02 2.02 -2.14
C ALA A 90 -8.24 1.43 -0.95
N PHE A 91 -7.32 2.19 -0.34
CA PHE A 91 -6.55 1.71 0.82
C PHE A 91 -7.35 1.62 2.12
N ALA A 92 -8.59 2.12 2.16
CA ALA A 92 -9.36 2.21 3.41
C ALA A 92 -10.07 0.92 3.82
N TRP A 93 -10.20 -0.07 2.92
CA TRP A 93 -11.03 -1.25 3.15
C TRP A 93 -10.57 -2.15 4.31
N ARG A 94 -9.27 -2.10 4.67
CA ARG A 94 -8.70 -2.84 5.82
C ARG A 94 -8.67 -2.03 7.12
N GLY A 95 -9.08 -0.77 7.10
CA GLY A 95 -8.97 0.16 8.23
C GLY A 95 -7.54 0.70 8.43
N PRO A 96 -7.31 1.55 9.45
CA PRO A 96 -6.03 2.24 9.65
C PRO A 96 -4.93 1.33 10.21
N GLY A 97 -5.27 0.14 10.72
CA GLY A 97 -4.33 -0.75 11.41
C GLY A 97 -3.08 -1.11 10.59
N PRO A 98 -3.23 -1.71 9.39
CA PRO A 98 -2.09 -2.02 8.54
C PRO A 98 -1.26 -0.79 8.16
N LEU A 99 -1.91 0.33 7.82
CA LEU A 99 -1.21 1.56 7.43
C LEU A 99 -0.33 2.10 8.57
N ARG A 100 -0.86 2.19 9.79
CA ARG A 100 -0.10 2.61 10.98
C ARG A 100 1.11 1.72 11.24
N ARG A 101 0.89 0.40 11.24
CA ARG A 101 1.98 -0.57 11.44
C ARG A 101 3.07 -0.39 10.38
N ASN A 102 2.68 -0.23 9.12
CA ASN A 102 3.63 -0.11 8.01
C ASN A 102 4.40 1.22 8.08
N LEU A 103 3.74 2.31 8.46
CA LEU A 103 4.39 3.60 8.69
C LEU A 103 5.39 3.57 9.84
N GLU A 104 5.08 2.89 10.94
CA GLU A 104 6.02 2.77 12.06
C GLU A 104 7.29 2.03 11.65
N LEU A 105 7.15 0.92 10.92
CA LEU A 105 8.28 0.15 10.38
C LEU A 105 9.16 0.94 9.38
N LYS A 106 8.69 2.09 8.88
CA LYS A 106 9.43 2.96 7.96
C LYS A 106 10.26 4.03 8.66
N ARG A 107 10.00 4.32 9.94
CA ARG A 107 10.73 5.35 10.71
C ARG A 107 12.06 4.85 11.25
N GLU A 108 12.17 3.54 11.46
CA GLU A 108 13.38 2.85 11.91
C GLU A 108 14.37 2.59 10.75
#